data_AF-A0A059LCJ5-F1
#
_entry.id   AF-A0A059LCJ5-F1
#
_cell.length_a   1.000
_cell.length_b   1.000
_cell.length_c   1.000
_cell.angle_alpha   90.00
_cell.angle_beta   90.00
_cell.angle_gamma   90.00
#
_symmetry.space_group_name_H-M   'P 1'
#
loop_
_entity.id
_entity.type
_entity.pdbx_description
1 polymer ?
#
loop_
_entity_poly.entity_id
_entity_poly.type
_entity_poly.pdbx_seq_one_letter_code
_entity_poly.pdbx_strand_id
1 'polypeptide(L)'
;RQPSWILQFRDVDSCDAALSLRGGELLCSSSEGDGVDAANAPGPKGESLVGLTAFCSESGEAWGVVIYSFQNTGTYDTVEIELCESRGGLPPSSPHLRSFLLPCAPACIARVESEAGKILVDVPPGLVDLAQTRPRARALSTAE
;
A
#
# COMPACT_ATOMS: atom_id res chain seq x y z
N ARG A 1 9.00 -24.71 -20.52
CA ARG A 1 8.24 -23.69 -21.28
C ARG A 1 8.32 -22.41 -20.47
N GLN A 2 8.79 -21.31 -21.03
CA GLN A 2 8.76 -20.03 -20.32
C GLN A 2 7.31 -19.51 -20.28
N PRO A 3 6.88 -18.86 -19.19
CA PRO A 3 5.56 -18.23 -19.15
C PRO A 3 5.50 -17.10 -20.18
N SER A 4 4.45 -17.08 -20.98
CA SER A 4 4.19 -16.07 -22.00
C SER A 4 2.93 -15.28 -21.64
N TRP A 5 3.00 -13.97 -21.81
CA TRP A 5 1.90 -13.05 -21.58
C TRP A 5 1.18 -12.77 -22.90
N ILE A 6 -0.15 -12.62 -22.84
CA ILE A 6 -0.99 -12.24 -23.98
C ILE A 6 -1.64 -10.90 -23.64
N LEU A 7 -1.53 -9.94 -24.55
CA LEU A 7 -2.09 -8.60 -24.41
C LEU A 7 -3.11 -8.37 -25.53
N GLN A 8 -4.25 -7.74 -25.20
CA GLN A 8 -5.25 -7.30 -26.17
C GLN A 8 -5.29 -5.77 -26.19
N PHE A 9 -5.02 -5.18 -27.35
CA PHE A 9 -5.12 -3.73 -27.55
C PHE A 9 -6.49 -3.38 -28.09
N ARG A 10 -7.05 -2.24 -27.66
CA ARG A 10 -8.42 -1.81 -28.00
C ARG A 10 -8.68 -1.78 -29.51
N ASP A 11 -7.70 -1.29 -30.28
CA ASP A 11 -7.83 -1.05 -31.72
C ASP A 11 -7.10 -2.11 -32.57
N VAL A 12 -6.82 -3.29 -32.00
CA VAL A 12 -6.21 -4.42 -32.69
C VAL A 12 -7.19 -5.59 -32.68
N ASP A 13 -8.01 -5.65 -33.72
CA ASP A 13 -9.13 -6.59 -33.84
C ASP A 13 -8.87 -7.72 -34.87
N SER A 14 -7.69 -7.74 -35.49
CA SER A 14 -7.34 -8.71 -36.52
C SER A 14 -5.92 -9.25 -36.36
N CYS A 15 -5.70 -10.45 -36.91
CA CYS A 15 -4.39 -11.12 -36.90
C CYS A 15 -3.32 -10.27 -37.61
N ASP A 16 -3.67 -9.67 -38.76
CA ASP A 16 -2.74 -8.85 -39.54
C ASP A 16 -2.34 -7.56 -38.80
N ALA A 17 -3.29 -6.94 -38.09
CA ALA A 17 -2.99 -5.79 -37.24
C ALA A 17 -2.06 -6.17 -36.08
N ALA A 18 -2.27 -7.32 -35.45
CA ALA A 18 -1.39 -7.82 -34.38
C ALA A 18 0.02 -8.16 -34.90
N LEU A 19 0.12 -8.75 -36.09
CA LEU A 19 1.41 -9.06 -36.72
C LEU A 19 2.20 -7.79 -37.06
N SER A 20 1.52 -6.70 -37.39
CA SER A 20 2.15 -5.41 -37.69
C SER A 20 2.84 -4.77 -36.47
N LEU A 21 2.49 -5.20 -35.25
CA LEU A 21 3.11 -4.76 -33.99
C LEU A 21 4.31 -5.63 -33.58
N ARG A 22 4.60 -6.70 -34.31
CA ARG A 22 5.67 -7.63 -33.95
C ARG A 22 7.03 -6.93 -33.97
N GLY A 23 7.75 -7.04 -32.86
CA GLY A 23 9.07 -6.41 -32.71
C GLY A 23 9.02 -4.93 -32.35
N GLY A 24 7.83 -4.35 -32.15
CA GLY A 24 7.68 -3.03 -31.54
C GLY A 24 8.05 -3.04 -30.06
N GLU A 25 8.60 -1.93 -29.57
CA GLU A 25 8.85 -1.71 -28.15
C GLU A 25 7.60 -1.14 -27.49
N LEU A 26 7.23 -1.70 -26.33
CA LEU A 26 6.19 -1.14 -25.47
C LEU A 26 6.85 -0.14 -24.53
N LEU A 27 6.59 1.14 -24.75
CA LEU A 27 7.09 2.23 -23.92
C LEU A 27 5.97 2.73 -23.02
N CYS A 28 6.22 2.78 -21.71
CA CYS A 28 5.38 3.47 -20.75
C CYS A 28 6.08 4.76 -20.32
N SER A 29 5.39 5.89 -20.38
CA SER A 29 5.91 7.15 -19.85
C SER A 29 6.07 7.01 -18.34
N SER A 30 7.30 7.04 -17.85
CA SER A 30 7.60 7.03 -16.41
C SER A 30 7.12 8.30 -15.68
N SER A 31 6.67 9.30 -16.43
CA SER A 31 6.18 10.60 -15.96
C SER A 31 4.66 10.71 -15.86
N GLU A 32 3.92 9.66 -16.24
CA GLU A 32 2.48 9.58 -16.02
C GLU A 32 2.24 8.65 -14.84
N GLY A 33 2.14 9.23 -13.63
CA GLY A 33 1.39 8.57 -12.58
C GLY A 33 0.00 8.26 -13.15
N ASP A 34 -0.44 7.02 -12.96
CA ASP A 34 -1.72 6.49 -13.47
C ASP A 34 -2.77 7.61 -13.56
N GLY A 35 -3.11 7.98 -14.80
CA GLY A 35 -4.14 8.97 -15.12
C GLY A 35 -5.54 8.45 -14.82
N VAL A 36 -5.71 7.85 -13.64
CA VAL A 36 -7.00 7.61 -13.04
C VAL A 36 -7.28 8.87 -12.24
N ASP A 37 -8.39 9.56 -12.53
CA ASP A 37 -8.86 10.69 -11.73
C ASP A 37 -8.62 10.37 -10.25
N ALA A 38 -7.72 11.11 -9.59
CA ALA A 38 -7.30 10.78 -8.22
C ALA A 38 -8.48 10.72 -7.23
N ALA A 39 -9.62 11.32 -7.61
CA ALA A 39 -10.88 11.27 -6.89
C ALA A 39 -11.63 9.92 -6.99
N ASN A 40 -11.39 9.12 -8.04
CA ASN A 40 -12.08 7.86 -8.34
C ASN A 40 -11.12 6.68 -8.58
N ALA A 41 -9.81 6.88 -8.44
CA ALA A 41 -8.86 5.78 -8.51
C ALA A 41 -9.13 4.77 -7.40
N PRO A 42 -9.30 3.48 -7.73
CA PRO A 42 -9.33 2.46 -6.69
C PRO A 42 -7.99 2.59 -5.95
N GLY A 43 -8.07 2.86 -4.65
CA GLY A 43 -6.88 2.97 -3.81
C GLY A 43 -6.03 1.70 -3.90
N PRO A 44 -4.77 1.75 -3.47
CA PRO A 44 -3.90 0.58 -3.51
C PRO A 44 -4.53 -0.56 -2.69
N LYS A 45 -4.42 -1.78 -3.20
CA LYS A 45 -4.93 -2.96 -2.51
C LYS A 45 -4.14 -3.19 -1.23
N GLY A 46 -4.82 -3.46 -0.12
CA GLY A 46 -4.16 -3.60 1.18
C GLY A 46 -3.11 -4.72 1.20
N GLU A 47 -3.36 -5.81 0.47
CA GLU A 47 -2.47 -6.98 0.40
C GLU A 47 -1.08 -6.66 -0.18
N SER A 48 -0.98 -5.71 -1.12
CA SER A 48 0.29 -5.35 -1.75
C SER A 48 1.12 -4.39 -0.91
N LEU A 49 0.57 -3.91 0.21
CA LEU A 49 1.23 -2.96 1.12
C LEU A 49 1.86 -3.66 2.32
N VAL A 50 1.47 -4.90 2.61
CA VAL A 50 2.01 -5.67 3.74
C VAL A 50 3.52 -5.84 3.58
N GLY A 51 4.27 -5.50 4.63
CA GLY A 51 5.73 -5.49 4.66
C GLY A 51 6.40 -4.20 4.21
N LEU A 52 5.66 -3.23 3.67
CA LEU A 52 6.21 -1.92 3.33
C LEU A 52 6.38 -1.05 4.58
N THR A 53 7.41 -0.20 4.57
CA THR A 53 7.66 0.78 5.63
C THR A 53 6.87 2.05 5.34
N ALA A 54 6.04 2.48 6.29
CA ALA A 54 5.24 3.69 6.21
C ALA A 54 6.04 4.92 6.63
N PHE A 55 6.03 5.93 5.77
CA PHE A 55 6.65 7.22 5.98
C PHE A 55 5.61 8.33 5.89
N CYS A 56 5.75 9.34 6.75
CA CYS A 56 5.03 10.60 6.59
C CYS A 56 5.40 11.24 5.24
N SER A 57 4.42 11.60 4.43
CA SER A 57 4.63 12.32 3.16
C SER A 57 5.27 13.70 3.35
N GLU A 58 4.87 14.43 4.40
CA GLU A 58 5.32 15.81 4.66
C GLU A 58 6.70 15.85 5.31
N SER A 59 6.93 15.06 6.35
CA SER A 59 8.19 15.08 7.12
C SER A 59 9.22 14.08 6.60
N GLY A 60 8.82 13.07 5.83
CA GLY A 60 9.68 11.95 5.45
C GLY A 60 10.07 11.04 6.61
N GLU A 61 9.46 11.20 7.79
CA GLU A 61 9.74 10.39 8.98
C GLU A 61 9.17 8.98 8.82
N ALA A 62 9.98 7.96 9.14
CA ALA A 62 9.51 6.58 9.20
C ALA A 62 8.66 6.36 10.45
N TRP A 63 7.41 5.93 10.27
CA TRP A 63 6.51 5.65 11.38
C TRP A 63 6.48 4.18 11.77
N GLY A 64 6.56 3.27 10.80
CA GLY A 64 6.28 1.88 11.07
C GLY A 64 6.29 0.97 9.87
N VAL A 65 5.89 -0.28 10.07
CA VAL A 65 5.75 -1.29 9.02
C VAL A 65 4.30 -1.73 8.94
N VAL A 66 3.80 -1.91 7.71
CA VAL A 66 2.49 -2.51 7.51
C VAL A 66 2.56 -4.00 7.86
N ILE A 67 1.89 -4.41 8.93
CA ILE A 67 1.94 -5.79 9.43
C ILE A 67 0.74 -6.63 8.99
N TYR A 68 -0.38 -5.99 8.64
CA TYR A 68 -1.60 -6.70 8.26
C TYR A 68 -2.50 -5.86 7.35
N SER A 69 -3.34 -6.54 6.57
CA SER A 69 -4.39 -5.92 5.75
C SER A 69 -5.74 -6.55 6.03
N PHE A 70 -6.74 -5.72 6.30
CA PHE A 70 -8.14 -6.08 6.41
C PHE A 70 -8.84 -5.76 5.09
N GLN A 71 -9.29 -6.81 4.40
CA GLN A 71 -10.06 -6.70 3.17
C GLN A 71 -11.55 -6.51 3.49
N ASN A 72 -12.30 -5.92 2.55
CA ASN A 72 -13.76 -5.75 2.64
C ASN A 72 -14.24 -4.94 3.86
N THR A 73 -13.44 -3.98 4.33
CA THR A 73 -13.83 -3.04 5.40
C THR A 73 -14.84 -1.98 4.96
N GLY A 74 -15.39 -2.08 3.74
CA GLY A 74 -16.30 -1.13 3.12
C GLY A 74 -15.81 -0.73 1.73
N THR A 75 -15.62 0.57 1.52
CA THR A 75 -15.17 1.14 0.23
C THR A 75 -13.68 0.92 -0.03
N TYR A 76 -12.85 0.90 1.02
CA TYR A 76 -11.40 0.71 0.93
C TYR A 76 -10.97 -0.42 1.85
N ASP A 77 -9.90 -1.11 1.48
CA ASP A 77 -9.15 -1.98 2.40
C ASP A 77 -8.54 -1.13 3.53
N THR A 78 -8.24 -1.75 4.66
CA THR A 78 -7.59 -1.08 5.80
C THR A 78 -6.31 -1.81 6.16
N VAL A 79 -5.21 -1.09 6.36
CA VAL A 79 -3.94 -1.68 6.79
C VAL A 79 -3.65 -1.37 8.25
N GLU A 80 -3.03 -2.31 8.95
CA GLU A 80 -2.47 -2.11 10.29
C GLU A 80 -0.99 -1.77 10.17
N ILE A 81 -0.62 -0.59 10.65
CA ILE A 81 0.76 -0.13 10.71
C ILE A 81 1.25 -0.28 12.15
N GLU A 82 2.27 -1.10 12.32
CA GLU A 82 2.99 -1.26 13.58
C GLU A 82 4.05 -0.16 13.69
N LEU A 83 3.96 0.65 14.74
CA LEU A 83 4.89 1.74 14.97
C LEU A 83 6.28 1.19 15.30
N CYS A 84 7.32 1.72 14.64
CA CYS A 84 8.69 1.48 15.05
C CYS A 84 8.92 2.16 16.40
N GLU A 85 9.40 1.43 17.40
CA GLU A 85 9.92 2.07 18.60
C GLU A 85 11.15 2.89 18.19
N SER A 86 11.07 4.22 18.37
CA SER A 86 12.22 5.09 18.23
C SER A 86 13.20 4.80 19.37
N ARG A 87 13.99 3.73 19.23
CA ARG A 87 15.33 3.50 19.82
C ARG A 87 15.82 2.08 19.52
N GLY A 88 16.84 2.00 18.67
CA GLY A 88 17.87 0.96 18.74
C GLY A 88 17.41 -0.46 18.44
N GLY A 89 17.59 -0.86 17.18
CA GLY A 89 17.35 -2.20 16.64
C GLY A 89 17.34 -3.34 17.64
N LEU A 90 16.14 -3.88 17.88
CA LEU A 90 15.90 -5.21 18.42
C LEU A 90 14.70 -5.81 17.66
N PRO A 91 14.67 -7.14 17.47
CA PRO A 91 13.69 -7.79 16.60
C PRO A 91 12.28 -7.72 17.20
N PRO A 92 11.23 -7.78 16.34
CA PRO A 92 9.83 -7.68 16.76
C PRO A 92 9.45 -8.94 17.56
N SER A 93 9.59 -8.87 18.87
CA SER A 93 9.12 -9.89 19.80
C SER A 93 8.82 -9.22 21.15
N SER A 94 7.86 -8.30 21.15
CA SER A 94 7.32 -7.73 22.39
C SER A 94 5.80 -7.55 22.27
N PRO A 95 5.00 -7.97 23.27
CA PRO A 95 3.53 -8.08 23.17
C PRO A 95 2.76 -6.76 23.31
N HIS A 96 3.44 -5.61 23.18
CA HIS A 96 2.86 -4.27 23.36
C HIS A 96 3.13 -3.36 22.16
N LEU A 97 3.25 -3.93 20.97
CA LEU A 97 3.49 -3.19 19.74
C LEU A 97 2.28 -2.28 19.47
N ARG A 98 2.55 -0.97 19.51
CA ARG A 98 1.57 0.08 19.25
C ARG A 98 1.32 0.09 17.76
N SER A 99 0.06 -0.01 17.36
CA SER A 99 -0.33 0.02 15.96
C SER A 99 -1.51 0.97 15.75
N PHE A 100 -1.71 1.37 14.51
CA PHE A 100 -2.91 2.08 14.09
C PHE A 100 -3.43 1.52 12.77
N LEU A 101 -4.72 1.74 12.53
CA LEU A 101 -5.40 1.35 11.31
C LEU A 101 -5.47 2.53 10.36
N LEU A 102 -5.10 2.31 9.10
CA LEU A 102 -5.14 3.31 8.06
C LEU A 102 -5.94 2.78 6.86
N PRO A 103 -7.02 3.48 6.44
CA PRO A 103 -7.72 3.14 5.21
C PRO A 103 -6.80 3.30 4.00
N CYS A 104 -6.88 2.38 3.05
CA CYS A 104 -6.16 2.43 1.78
C CYS A 104 -6.85 3.37 0.79
N ALA A 105 -7.16 4.58 1.24
CA ALA A 105 -7.82 5.60 0.46
C ALA A 105 -6.78 6.55 -0.18
N PRO A 106 -7.07 7.16 -1.34
CA PRO A 106 -6.20 8.17 -1.95
C PRO A 106 -5.87 9.36 -1.03
N ALA A 107 -6.77 9.69 -0.10
CA ALA A 107 -6.55 10.74 0.89
C ALA A 107 -5.61 10.34 2.03
N CYS A 108 -5.26 9.06 2.16
CA CYS A 108 -4.41 8.52 3.22
C CYS A 108 -3.10 7.92 2.70
N ILE A 109 -3.06 7.49 1.43
CA ILE A 109 -1.87 6.94 0.78
C ILE A 109 -1.50 7.84 -0.39
N ALA A 110 -0.48 8.67 -0.16
CA ALA A 110 0.02 9.60 -1.16
C ALA A 110 0.78 8.89 -2.28
N ARG A 111 1.59 7.89 -1.94
CA ARG A 111 2.42 7.16 -2.91
C ARG A 111 2.83 5.79 -2.41
N VAL A 112 2.93 4.83 -3.32
CA VAL A 112 3.50 3.51 -3.06
C VAL A 112 4.77 3.34 -3.88
N GLU A 113 5.88 2.98 -3.22
CA GLU A 113 7.18 2.73 -3.83
C GLU A 113 7.59 1.29 -3.52
N SER A 114 6.90 0.30 -4.11
CA SER A 114 7.07 -1.12 -3.81
C SER A 114 8.51 -1.62 -4.01
N GLU A 115 9.18 -1.17 -5.07
CA GLU A 115 10.59 -1.51 -5.33
C GLU A 115 11.54 -0.99 -4.25
N ALA A 116 11.19 0.13 -3.61
CA ALA A 116 11.96 0.72 -2.51
C ALA A 116 11.53 0.18 -1.13
N GLY A 117 10.48 -0.64 -1.05
CA GLY A 117 9.91 -1.12 0.20
C GLY A 117 9.19 -0.04 1.01
N LYS A 118 8.67 1.01 0.36
CA LYS A 118 8.12 2.20 1.05
C LYS A 118 6.69 2.52 0.66
N ILE A 119 5.97 3.12 1.59
CA ILE A 119 4.67 3.77 1.37
C ILE A 119 4.69 5.15 2.01
N LEU A 120 4.31 6.19 1.25
CA LEU A 120 4.11 7.54 1.75
C LEU A 120 2.65 7.70 2.13
N VAL A 121 2.40 8.12 3.37
CA VAL A 121 1.07 8.21 3.96
C VAL A 121 0.76 9.63 4.46
N ASP A 122 -0.48 10.03 4.23
CA ASP A 122 -1.11 11.27 4.71
C ASP A 122 -2.04 10.91 5.86
N VAL A 123 -1.49 10.84 7.07
CA VAL A 123 -2.25 10.44 8.25
C VAL A 123 -2.89 11.67 8.89
N PRO A 124 -4.17 11.61 9.32
CA PRO A 124 -4.80 12.71 10.03
C PRO A 124 -3.99 13.16 11.27
N PRO A 125 -3.87 14.47 11.52
CA PRO A 125 -3.15 14.99 12.67
C PRO A 125 -3.63 14.34 13.99
N GLY A 126 -2.69 13.94 14.84
CA GLY A 126 -2.96 13.34 16.15
C GLY A 126 -3.25 11.83 16.14
N LEU A 127 -3.44 11.18 14.98
CA LEU A 127 -3.68 9.73 14.93
C LEU A 127 -2.46 8.95 15.43
N VAL A 128 -1.25 9.33 14.97
CA VAL A 128 0.01 8.70 15.39
C VAL A 128 0.24 8.93 16.89
N ASP A 129 -0.01 10.14 17.39
CA ASP A 129 0.12 10.46 18.82
C ASP A 129 -0.83 9.64 19.69
N LEU A 130 -2.07 9.40 19.22
CA LEU A 130 -3.04 8.54 19.89
C LEU A 130 -2.58 7.08 19.94
N ALA A 131 -1.98 6.59 18.85
CA ALA A 131 -1.42 5.25 18.78
C ALA A 131 -0.20 5.11 19.70
N GLN A 132 0.62 6.16 19.80
CA GLN A 132 1.78 6.25 20.71
C GLN A 132 1.42 6.38 22.19
N THR A 133 0.19 6.77 22.53
CA THR A 133 -0.24 6.97 23.93
C THR A 133 -1.10 5.83 24.45
N ARG A 134 -1.90 5.16 23.62
CA ARG A 134 -2.76 4.06 24.06
C ARG A 134 -2.06 2.68 23.99
N PRO A 135 -2.05 1.90 25.09
CA PRO A 135 -1.73 0.48 25.01
C PRO A 135 -2.85 -0.25 24.26
N ARG A 136 -2.48 -1.22 23.42
CA ARG A 136 -3.45 -2.06 22.67
C ARG A 136 -4.39 -2.72 23.68
N ALA A 137 -5.68 -2.38 23.64
CA ALA A 137 -6.67 -3.09 24.43
C ALA A 137 -6.66 -4.56 23.97
N ARG A 138 -6.38 -5.48 24.90
CA ARG A 138 -6.43 -6.92 24.67
C ARG A 138 -7.76 -7.23 23.97
N ALA A 139 -7.70 -7.83 22.78
CA ALA A 139 -8.88 -8.38 22.14
C ALA A 139 -9.60 -9.27 23.18
N LEU A 140 -10.88 -8.98 23.43
CA LEU A 140 -11.73 -9.79 24.27
C LEU A 140 -11.72 -11.21 23.69
N SER A 141 -11.03 -12.10 24.39
CA SER A 141 -11.11 -13.54 24.20
C SER A 141 -12.54 -13.98 24.50
N THR A 142 -13.41 -14.01 23.51
CA THR A 142 -14.57 -14.89 23.52
C THR A 142 -14.05 -16.30 23.29
N ALA A 143 -13.57 -16.92 24.37
CA ALA A 143 -13.48 -18.36 24.45
C ALA A 143 -14.84 -18.86 24.95
N GLU A 144 -15.43 -19.74 24.15
CA GLU A 144 -16.62 -20.55 24.47
C GLU A 144 -16.46 -21.36 25.76
#